data_AF-A0A1N7J8L1-F1
#
_entry.id   AF-A0A1N7J8L1-F1
#
_cell.length_a   1.000
_cell.length_b   1.000
_cell.length_c   1.000
_cell.angle_alpha   90.00
_cell.angle_beta   90.00
_cell.angle_gamma   90.00
#
_symmetry.space_group_name_H-M   'P 1'
#
loop_
_entity.id
_entity.type
_entity.pdbx_description
1 polymer ?
#
loop_
_entity_poly.entity_id
_entity_poly.type
_entity_poly.pdbx_seq_one_letter_code
_entity_poly.pdbx_strand_id
1 'polypeptide(L)'
;MKKLLFAFFLLTTFTTTFAQKIIKVDFKDKTIDSLNEIENLKLGELYKIEIDHVNLNLYNVVLNKKDTIYKSAVKFPTFELVNLGGIGDLLSKINLNSLSTKREDSSKIRTDIKIKNNITYDNLEIVVEKRIRKEKMELEKYYSKINKYNDEIDELNLKIQNHLLSYSVLDRTNSTFSQLNSGFTIDKILNESTAIRNNIKNLKAEIEKEKFEYLQFRTESGKVEIIAKNPKLKDADQYITDAYTKTVTDVGLVYQTINAEKVTTLLKSIILLDNNSNERFVSLPQQLNGNETQIKIQIIPAATDSNLPSYSTVLKFTQKQKFFTGMSMSFYYAGFNDEIYSTTAITTGTNTNYRLVNENNSKGETGVVSLLHFGCKPWINNATNLKDLALNIVIGPALALTKNVRPRVAVGGGLSYGRKNMITLNALYMAGYIDKKSTAYDLNTDYSVAPTNITVSKLAGSFALSLGYIYEF
;
A
#
# COMPACT_ATOMS: atom_id res chain seq x y z
N MET A 1 39.78 4.26 26.40
CA MET A 1 38.52 5.04 26.38
C MET A 1 37.97 5.29 24.97
N LYS A 2 38.73 5.82 24.00
CA LYS A 2 38.21 6.13 22.64
C LYS A 2 37.63 4.92 21.85
N LYS A 3 38.19 3.71 22.01
CA LYS A 3 37.68 2.49 21.33
C LYS A 3 36.36 1.97 21.91
N LEU A 4 36.07 2.24 23.19
CA LEU A 4 34.82 1.83 23.84
C LEU A 4 33.65 2.75 23.42
N LEU A 5 33.92 4.05 23.27
CA LEU A 5 32.94 5.01 22.75
C LEU A 5 32.55 4.74 21.29
N PHE A 6 33.52 4.31 20.46
CA PHE A 6 33.27 4.00 19.05
C PHE A 6 32.48 2.69 18.88
N ALA A 7 32.73 1.69 19.74
CA ALA A 7 31.92 0.47 19.79
C ALA A 7 30.48 0.73 20.27
N PHE A 8 30.28 1.67 21.20
CA PHE A 8 28.94 2.09 21.61
C PHE A 8 28.20 2.83 20.50
N PHE A 9 28.89 3.68 19.73
CA PHE A 9 28.34 4.39 18.58
C PHE A 9 27.97 3.45 17.41
N LEU A 10 28.75 2.38 17.19
CA LEU A 10 28.42 1.33 16.22
C LEU A 10 27.27 0.41 16.72
N LEU A 11 27.19 0.10 18.01
CA LEU A 11 26.06 -0.70 18.54
C LEU A 11 24.72 0.06 18.52
N THR A 12 24.74 1.39 18.63
CA THR A 12 23.53 2.22 18.51
C THR A 12 23.10 2.51 17.08
N THR A 13 23.98 2.34 16.10
CA THR A 13 23.65 2.58 14.68
C THR A 13 23.21 1.32 13.93
N PHE A 14 23.42 0.13 14.50
CA PHE A 14 23.04 -1.16 13.88
C PHE A 14 21.79 -1.84 14.46
N THR A 15 21.09 -1.23 15.42
CA THR A 15 19.84 -1.81 16.00
C THR A 15 18.55 -1.11 15.59
N THR A 16 18.61 -0.06 14.76
CA THR A 16 17.41 0.50 14.12
C THR A 16 17.13 -0.16 12.77
N THR A 17 17.19 -1.48 12.69
CA THR A 17 16.30 -2.21 11.76
C THR A 17 14.89 -2.11 12.35
N PHE A 18 14.28 -0.95 12.11
CA PHE A 18 13.00 -0.52 12.65
C PHE A 18 11.95 -1.62 12.49
N ALA A 19 11.49 -2.18 13.61
CA ALA A 19 10.16 -2.75 13.67
C ALA A 19 9.18 -1.61 13.31
N GLN A 20 8.74 -1.60 12.05
CA GLN A 20 7.76 -0.62 11.58
C GLN A 20 6.43 -0.96 12.23
N LYS A 21 5.87 -0.05 13.03
CA LYS A 21 4.52 -0.26 13.57
C LYS A 21 3.50 -0.18 12.45
N ILE A 22 2.55 -1.10 12.45
CA ILE A 22 1.54 -1.23 11.41
C ILE A 22 0.19 -0.83 11.99
N ILE A 23 -0.46 0.13 11.33
CA ILE A 23 -1.84 0.51 11.58
C ILE A 23 -2.70 -0.37 10.70
N LYS A 24 -3.50 -1.25 11.30
CA LYS A 24 -4.40 -2.13 10.56
C LYS A 24 -5.79 -1.54 10.49
N VAL A 25 -6.34 -1.53 9.28
CA VAL A 25 -7.70 -1.08 8.99
C VAL A 25 -8.40 -2.21 8.26
N ASP A 26 -9.55 -2.64 8.77
CA ASP A 26 -10.37 -3.63 8.07
C ASP A 26 -11.41 -2.91 7.21
N PHE A 27 -11.37 -3.11 5.89
CA PHE A 27 -12.36 -2.51 5.00
C PHE A 27 -13.72 -3.22 5.03
N LYS A 28 -13.79 -4.50 5.38
CA LYS A 28 -15.06 -5.23 5.48
C LYS A 28 -15.81 -4.83 6.74
N ASP A 29 -15.15 -4.89 7.88
CA ASP A 29 -15.75 -4.63 9.20
C ASP A 29 -15.68 -3.16 9.62
N LYS A 30 -14.96 -2.32 8.86
CA LYS A 30 -14.75 -0.89 9.14
C LYS A 30 -14.09 -0.64 10.49
N THR A 31 -13.29 -1.58 10.96
CA THR A 31 -12.56 -1.51 12.24
C THR A 31 -11.13 -1.02 12.04
N ILE A 32 -10.55 -0.50 13.12
CA ILE A 32 -9.18 0.01 13.14
C ILE A 32 -8.53 -0.55 14.41
N ASP A 33 -7.53 -1.39 14.21
CA ASP A 33 -6.78 -2.02 15.29
C ASP A 33 -5.51 -1.23 15.62
N SER A 34 -4.93 -1.56 16.77
CA SER A 34 -3.61 -1.08 17.19
C SER A 34 -3.45 0.44 17.40
N LEU A 35 -4.54 1.19 17.61
CA LEU A 35 -4.47 2.63 17.97
C LEU A 35 -3.54 2.92 19.15
N ASN A 36 -3.58 2.07 20.18
CA ASN A 36 -2.75 2.19 21.39
C ASN A 36 -1.24 2.05 21.10
N GLU A 37 -0.85 1.28 20.07
CA GLU A 37 0.56 1.08 19.73
C GLU A 37 1.14 2.32 19.05
N ILE A 38 0.31 3.04 18.30
CA ILE A 38 0.64 4.27 17.57
C ILE A 38 0.87 5.44 18.55
N GLU A 39 0.04 5.55 19.60
CA GLU A 39 0.20 6.60 20.62
C GLU A 39 1.56 6.52 21.36
N ASN A 40 2.20 5.35 21.33
CA ASN A 40 3.52 5.11 21.91
C ASN A 40 4.67 5.30 20.90
N LEU A 41 4.43 5.75 19.66
CA LEU A 41 5.49 6.09 18.72
C LEU A 41 6.26 7.33 19.19
N LYS A 42 7.58 7.32 18.97
CA LYS A 42 8.42 8.51 19.18
C LYS A 42 8.44 9.38 17.92
N LEU A 43 8.67 10.68 18.11
CA LEU A 43 8.94 11.58 16.98
C LEU A 43 10.14 11.03 16.19
N GLY A 44 10.01 11.01 14.86
CA GLY A 44 11.00 10.47 13.95
C GLY A 44 10.86 8.98 13.64
N GLU A 45 10.04 8.22 14.37
CA GLU A 45 9.80 6.80 14.06
C GLU A 45 8.90 6.60 12.84
N LEU A 46 9.12 5.48 12.15
CA LEU A 46 8.37 5.10 10.95
C LEU A 46 7.17 4.20 11.30
N TYR A 47 6.04 4.43 10.63
CA TYR A 47 4.85 3.59 10.68
C TYR A 47 4.31 3.31 9.28
N LYS A 48 3.48 2.27 9.13
CA LYS A 48 2.78 1.91 7.89
C LYS A 48 1.29 1.79 8.13
N ILE A 49 0.52 1.96 7.05
CA ILE A 49 -0.92 1.69 7.04
C ILE A 49 -1.15 0.45 6.21
N GLU A 50 -1.87 -0.49 6.79
CA GLU A 50 -2.31 -1.72 6.19
C GLU A 50 -3.84 -1.71 6.15
N ILE A 51 -4.40 -1.92 4.97
CA ILE A 51 -5.85 -2.05 4.80
C ILE A 51 -6.12 -3.46 4.30
N ASP A 52 -6.80 -4.25 5.11
CA ASP A 52 -7.23 -5.60 4.79
C ASP A 52 -8.64 -5.60 4.18
N HIS A 53 -8.98 -6.69 3.48
CA HIS A 53 -10.25 -6.90 2.78
C HIS A 53 -10.60 -5.83 1.73
N VAL A 54 -9.60 -5.27 1.04
CA VAL A 54 -9.79 -4.29 -0.04
C VAL A 54 -9.37 -4.85 -1.40
N ASN A 55 -10.32 -5.05 -2.31
CA ASN A 55 -10.02 -5.46 -3.69
C ASN A 55 -9.40 -4.28 -4.48
N LEU A 56 -8.08 -4.29 -4.66
CA LEU A 56 -7.30 -3.26 -5.36
C LEU A 56 -7.49 -3.25 -6.88
N ASN A 57 -8.28 -4.18 -7.42
CA ASN A 57 -8.76 -4.11 -8.81
C ASN A 57 -10.01 -3.27 -8.95
N LEU A 58 -10.78 -3.10 -7.87
CA LEU A 58 -12.01 -2.32 -7.84
C LEU A 58 -11.88 -0.97 -7.15
N TYR A 59 -10.92 -0.84 -6.24
CA TYR A 59 -10.74 0.36 -5.41
C TYR A 59 -9.31 0.92 -5.49
N ASN A 60 -9.22 2.24 -5.40
CA ASN A 60 -7.99 2.96 -5.14
C ASN A 60 -7.95 3.42 -3.68
N VAL A 61 -6.79 3.27 -3.04
CA VAL A 61 -6.52 3.78 -1.70
C VAL A 61 -5.74 5.09 -1.79
N VAL A 62 -6.25 6.14 -1.15
CA VAL A 62 -5.64 7.46 -1.11
C VAL A 62 -5.36 7.86 0.34
N LEU A 63 -4.10 8.25 0.59
CA LEU A 63 -3.62 8.72 1.89
C LEU A 63 -3.20 10.19 1.80
N ASN A 64 -3.66 11.02 2.73
CA ASN A 64 -3.47 12.50 2.72
C ASN A 64 -2.00 12.99 2.73
N LYS A 65 -1.01 12.12 2.95
CA LYS A 65 0.42 12.40 2.72
C LYS A 65 0.86 11.59 1.51
N LYS A 66 0.80 12.20 0.31
CA LYS A 66 1.38 11.73 -0.97
C LYS A 66 1.55 10.20 -1.08
N ASP A 67 0.59 9.54 -1.71
CA ASP A 67 0.86 8.83 -2.96
C ASP A 67 -0.44 8.39 -3.64
N THR A 68 -0.43 8.59 -4.95
CA THR A 68 -1.51 8.38 -5.88
C THR A 68 -1.20 7.10 -6.65
N ILE A 69 -1.99 6.04 -6.45
CA ILE A 69 -2.00 4.96 -7.44
C ILE A 69 -2.85 5.46 -8.60
N TYR A 70 -2.22 6.09 -9.58
CA TYR A 70 -2.81 6.28 -10.90
C TYR A 70 -2.82 4.91 -11.59
N LYS A 71 -3.89 4.14 -11.39
CA LYS A 71 -4.14 2.94 -12.19
C LYS A 71 -4.77 3.41 -13.51
N SER A 72 -4.01 3.40 -14.60
CA SER A 72 -4.60 3.53 -15.93
C SER A 72 -5.52 2.33 -16.17
N ALA A 73 -6.74 2.57 -16.66
CA ALA A 73 -7.67 1.49 -17.02
C ALA A 73 -6.97 0.48 -17.94
N VAL A 74 -6.87 -0.78 -17.49
CA VAL A 74 -6.24 -1.85 -18.26
C VAL A 74 -7.18 -2.16 -19.43
N LYS A 75 -6.75 -1.88 -20.65
CA LYS A 75 -7.46 -2.32 -21.85
C LYS A 75 -7.17 -3.80 -22.06
N PHE A 76 -8.20 -4.62 -22.08
CA PHE A 76 -8.08 -6.06 -22.28
C PHE A 76 -8.11 -6.37 -23.78
N PRO A 77 -7.05 -6.97 -24.34
CA PRO A 77 -7.13 -7.54 -25.68
C PRO A 77 -8.02 -8.78 -25.64
N THR A 78 -8.94 -8.89 -26.59
CA THR A 78 -9.70 -10.12 -26.85
C THR A 78 -9.12 -10.84 -28.07
N PHE A 79 -9.29 -12.16 -28.15
CA PHE A 79 -9.05 -12.86 -29.41
C PHE A 79 -10.23 -12.59 -30.34
N GLU A 80 -9.99 -11.87 -31.43
CA GLU A 80 -10.98 -11.68 -32.48
C GLU A 80 -11.20 -13.02 -33.20
N LEU A 81 -12.45 -13.49 -33.23
CA LEU A 81 -12.80 -14.72 -33.96
C LEU A 81 -12.75 -14.48 -35.47
N VAL A 82 -12.26 -15.47 -36.21
CA VAL A 82 -12.25 -15.39 -37.68
C VAL A 82 -13.60 -15.87 -38.22
N ASN A 83 -14.19 -15.10 -39.13
CA ASN A 83 -15.33 -15.56 -39.92
C ASN A 83 -14.82 -16.45 -41.07
N LEU A 84 -14.99 -17.76 -40.91
CA LEU A 84 -14.58 -18.78 -41.87
C LEU A 84 -15.76 -19.09 -42.79
N GLY A 85 -15.93 -18.31 -43.86
CA GLY A 85 -16.97 -18.52 -44.88
C GLY A 85 -16.38 -18.76 -46.27
N GLY A 86 -17.09 -19.51 -47.13
CA GLY A 86 -16.85 -19.59 -48.58
C GLY A 86 -16.11 -20.83 -49.12
N ILE A 87 -15.46 -21.65 -48.28
CA ILE A 87 -14.83 -22.90 -48.75
C ILE A 87 -15.89 -23.95 -49.11
N GLY A 88 -16.94 -24.11 -48.29
CA GLY A 88 -18.06 -25.01 -48.60
C GLY A 88 -18.76 -24.68 -49.93
N ASP A 89 -18.88 -23.38 -50.25
CA ASP A 89 -19.48 -22.93 -51.51
C ASP A 89 -18.59 -23.18 -52.73
N LEU A 90 -17.26 -23.17 -52.56
CA LEU A 90 -16.32 -23.54 -53.63
C LEU A 90 -16.36 -25.05 -53.89
N LEU A 91 -16.41 -25.85 -52.82
CA LEU A 91 -16.39 -27.31 -52.91
C LEU A 91 -17.73 -27.90 -53.40
N SER A 92 -18.86 -27.24 -53.09
CA SER A 92 -20.19 -27.66 -53.55
C SER A 92 -20.37 -27.50 -55.07
N LYS A 93 -19.65 -26.56 -55.70
CA LYS A 93 -19.65 -26.34 -57.16
C LYS A 93 -18.94 -27.44 -57.95
N ILE A 94 -18.16 -28.30 -57.29
CA ILE A 94 -17.49 -29.44 -57.92
C ILE A 94 -18.51 -30.58 -58.10
N ASN A 95 -19.11 -30.67 -59.29
CA ASN A 95 -20.03 -31.75 -59.69
C ASN A 95 -19.38 -32.69 -60.72
N LEU A 96 -18.89 -33.84 -60.24
CA LEU A 96 -18.23 -34.87 -61.07
C LEU A 96 -19.12 -36.08 -61.38
N ASN A 97 -20.41 -36.04 -60.99
CA ASN A 97 -21.31 -37.20 -61.10
C ASN A 97 -21.73 -37.55 -62.53
N SER A 98 -21.31 -36.75 -63.52
CA SER A 98 -21.75 -36.85 -64.92
C SER A 98 -20.65 -37.21 -65.92
N LEU A 99 -19.49 -37.71 -65.43
CA LEU A 99 -18.39 -38.20 -66.27
C LEU A 99 -18.42 -39.74 -66.44
N SER A 100 -19.24 -40.47 -65.68
CA SER A 100 -19.21 -41.95 -65.67
C SER A 100 -20.02 -42.65 -66.77
N THR A 101 -20.38 -41.98 -67.86
CA THR A 101 -21.19 -42.60 -68.92
C THR A 101 -20.57 -42.41 -70.28
N LYS A 102 -19.63 -43.31 -70.60
CA LYS A 102 -19.53 -43.96 -71.91
C LYS A 102 -18.81 -45.32 -71.72
N ARG A 103 -19.48 -46.28 -71.09
CA ARG A 103 -19.26 -47.69 -71.44
C ARG A 103 -20.01 -47.89 -72.75
N GLU A 104 -19.32 -47.74 -73.87
CA GLU A 104 -19.83 -48.34 -75.11
C GLU A 104 -19.82 -49.86 -74.94
N ASP A 105 -20.90 -50.43 -75.46
CA ASP A 105 -21.35 -51.81 -75.32
C ASP A 105 -20.26 -52.79 -75.80
N SER A 106 -19.50 -53.38 -74.88
CA SER A 106 -18.51 -54.40 -75.20
C SER A 106 -19.17 -55.77 -75.32
N SER A 107 -20.05 -55.91 -76.32
CA SER A 107 -20.37 -57.22 -76.88
C SER A 107 -19.57 -57.40 -78.18
N LYS A 108 -18.65 -58.39 -78.13
CA LYS A 108 -17.78 -58.89 -79.23
C LYS A 108 -16.53 -58.06 -79.53
N ILE A 109 -15.36 -58.59 -79.16
CA ILE A 109 -14.30 -59.09 -80.07
C ILE A 109 -13.22 -59.76 -79.23
N ARG A 110 -12.88 -61.00 -79.59
CA ARG A 110 -11.76 -61.80 -79.07
C ARG A 110 -10.46 -61.38 -79.77
N THR A 111 -9.35 -61.80 -79.13
CA THR A 111 -7.98 -62.03 -79.60
C THR A 111 -7.00 -60.85 -79.71
N ASP A 112 -5.94 -61.01 -78.89
CA ASP A 112 -4.53 -60.63 -79.05
C ASP A 112 -4.17 -59.23 -79.55
N ILE A 113 -3.44 -58.45 -78.73
CA ILE A 113 -2.27 -57.65 -79.14
C ILE A 113 -1.53 -57.08 -77.90
N LYS A 114 -0.23 -57.32 -77.90
CA LYS A 114 0.90 -56.67 -77.20
C LYS A 114 0.60 -55.46 -76.29
N ILE A 115 1.01 -55.60 -75.04
CA ILE A 115 1.26 -54.53 -74.06
C ILE A 115 2.35 -53.60 -74.62
N LYS A 116 1.93 -52.44 -75.13
CA LYS A 116 2.76 -51.23 -75.30
C LYS A 116 2.08 -50.11 -74.52
N ASN A 117 2.88 -49.37 -73.75
CA ASN A 117 2.48 -48.26 -72.86
C ASN A 117 1.83 -47.07 -73.59
N ASN A 118 0.64 -47.24 -74.15
CA ASN A 118 -0.23 -46.13 -74.52
C ASN A 118 -1.28 -45.99 -73.42
N ILE A 119 -1.04 -45.07 -72.49
CA ILE A 119 -2.11 -44.60 -71.62
C ILE A 119 -3.08 -43.85 -72.53
N THR A 120 -4.24 -44.44 -72.80
CA THR A 120 -5.32 -43.82 -73.57
C THR A 120 -5.84 -42.57 -72.86
N TYR A 121 -6.31 -41.60 -73.64
CA TYR A 121 -6.84 -40.32 -73.13
C TYR A 121 -7.91 -40.53 -72.04
N ASP A 122 -8.81 -41.49 -72.25
CA ASP A 122 -9.86 -41.89 -71.30
C ASP A 122 -9.31 -42.41 -69.96
N ASN A 123 -8.15 -43.09 -69.96
CA ASN A 123 -7.52 -43.59 -68.74
C ASN A 123 -6.90 -42.45 -67.92
N LEU A 124 -6.31 -41.45 -68.58
CA LEU A 124 -5.76 -40.26 -67.89
C LEU A 124 -6.88 -39.38 -67.33
N GLU A 125 -8.02 -39.27 -68.03
CA GLU A 125 -9.19 -38.53 -67.56
C GLU A 125 -9.74 -39.10 -66.25
N ILE A 126 -9.88 -40.43 -66.15
CA ILE A 126 -10.28 -41.13 -64.93
C ILE A 126 -9.28 -40.87 -63.79
N VAL A 127 -7.97 -40.86 -64.08
CA VAL A 127 -6.92 -40.59 -63.09
C VAL A 127 -7.02 -39.16 -62.53
N VAL A 128 -7.24 -38.17 -63.41
CA VAL A 128 -7.44 -36.76 -63.02
C VAL A 128 -8.71 -36.61 -62.18
N GLU A 129 -9.82 -37.20 -62.62
CA GLU A 129 -11.08 -37.14 -61.88
C GLU A 129 -10.95 -37.75 -60.47
N LYS A 130 -10.31 -38.92 -60.36
CA LYS A 130 -10.07 -39.59 -59.07
C LYS A 130 -9.20 -38.73 -58.14
N ARG A 131 -8.17 -38.05 -58.68
CA ARG A 131 -7.35 -37.12 -57.88
C ARG A 131 -8.18 -35.92 -57.42
N ILE A 132 -8.95 -35.26 -58.29
CA ILE A 132 -9.82 -34.12 -57.92
C ILE A 132 -10.83 -34.52 -56.83
N ARG A 133 -11.44 -35.70 -56.93
CA ARG A 133 -12.34 -36.22 -55.87
C ARG A 133 -11.60 -36.41 -54.54
N LYS A 134 -10.35 -36.90 -54.57
CA LYS A 134 -9.50 -36.99 -53.36
C LYS A 134 -9.26 -35.59 -52.78
N GLU A 135 -8.85 -34.63 -53.60
CA GLU A 135 -8.57 -33.25 -53.13
C GLU A 135 -9.79 -32.61 -52.48
N LYS A 136 -10.98 -32.78 -53.08
CA LYS A 136 -12.22 -32.28 -52.50
C LYS A 136 -12.43 -32.80 -51.08
N MET A 137 -12.30 -34.12 -50.87
CA MET A 137 -12.46 -34.72 -49.54
C MET A 137 -11.39 -34.25 -48.54
N GLU A 138 -10.14 -34.10 -48.98
CA GLU A 138 -9.07 -33.61 -48.09
C GLU A 138 -9.29 -32.14 -47.72
N LEU A 139 -9.73 -31.30 -48.65
CA LEU A 139 -10.11 -29.90 -48.37
C LEU A 139 -11.28 -29.79 -47.40
N GLU A 140 -12.29 -30.64 -47.51
CA GLU A 140 -13.39 -30.72 -46.53
C GLU A 140 -12.86 -31.08 -45.13
N LYS A 141 -11.94 -32.06 -45.02
CA LYS A 141 -11.30 -32.41 -43.74
C LYS A 141 -10.49 -31.26 -43.17
N TYR A 142 -9.70 -30.57 -44.00
CA TYR A 142 -8.92 -29.42 -43.57
C TYR A 142 -9.82 -28.30 -43.08
N TYR A 143 -10.91 -28.02 -43.78
CA TYR A 143 -11.90 -27.04 -43.34
C TYR A 143 -12.48 -27.38 -41.97
N SER A 144 -12.86 -28.65 -41.72
CA SER A 144 -13.31 -29.10 -40.40
C SER A 144 -12.23 -28.94 -39.32
N LYS A 145 -10.96 -29.22 -39.62
CA LYS A 145 -9.85 -28.99 -38.67
C LYS A 145 -9.66 -27.51 -38.35
N ILE A 146 -9.77 -26.62 -39.34
CA ILE A 146 -9.66 -25.17 -39.12
C ILE A 146 -10.78 -24.69 -38.20
N ASN A 147 -12.03 -25.09 -38.44
CA ASN A 147 -13.16 -24.74 -37.57
C ASN A 147 -12.94 -25.23 -36.15
N LYS A 148 -12.48 -26.48 -35.98
CA LYS A 148 -12.15 -27.02 -34.66
C LYS A 148 -11.13 -26.15 -33.92
N TYR A 149 -10.08 -25.67 -34.58
CA TYR A 149 -9.11 -24.78 -33.93
C TYR A 149 -9.68 -23.39 -33.63
N ASN A 150 -10.62 -22.90 -34.44
CA ASN A 150 -11.34 -21.65 -34.13
C ASN A 150 -12.20 -21.81 -32.87
N ASP A 151 -12.88 -22.96 -32.72
CA ASP A 151 -13.68 -23.30 -31.54
C ASP A 151 -12.79 -23.46 -30.29
N GLU A 152 -11.64 -24.15 -30.40
CA GLU A 152 -10.66 -24.26 -29.30
C GLU A 152 -10.13 -22.88 -28.84
N ILE A 153 -9.96 -21.93 -29.77
CA ILE A 153 -9.57 -20.55 -29.45
C ILE A 153 -10.71 -19.81 -28.73
N ASP A 154 -11.96 -20.01 -29.14
CA ASP A 154 -13.12 -19.40 -28.48
C ASP A 154 -13.31 -19.94 -27.06
N GLU A 155 -13.18 -21.25 -26.86
CA GLU A 155 -13.21 -21.86 -25.52
C GLU A 155 -12.11 -21.31 -24.61
N LEU A 156 -10.88 -21.16 -25.15
CA LEU A 156 -9.79 -20.52 -24.42
C LEU A 156 -10.13 -19.07 -24.06
N ASN A 157 -10.68 -18.31 -25.01
CA ASN A 157 -11.11 -16.93 -24.79
C ASN A 157 -12.19 -16.85 -23.69
N LEU A 158 -13.17 -17.75 -23.69
CA LEU A 158 -14.21 -17.82 -22.65
C LEU A 158 -13.62 -18.08 -21.26
N LYS A 159 -12.68 -19.04 -21.13
CA LYS A 159 -11.97 -19.29 -19.86
C LYS A 159 -11.25 -18.04 -19.37
N ILE A 160 -10.59 -17.32 -20.28
CA ILE A 160 -9.91 -16.05 -19.99
C ILE A 160 -10.91 -14.99 -19.53
N GLN A 161 -12.02 -14.80 -20.23
CA GLN A 161 -13.04 -13.81 -19.87
C GLN A 161 -13.67 -14.11 -18.51
N ASN A 162 -13.95 -15.39 -18.20
CA ASN A 162 -14.46 -15.80 -16.89
C ASN A 162 -13.47 -15.45 -15.78
N HIS A 163 -12.18 -15.73 -15.98
CA HIS A 163 -11.16 -15.36 -15.01
C HIS A 163 -11.02 -13.84 -14.88
N LEU A 164 -11.08 -13.08 -15.97
CA LEU A 164 -11.09 -11.61 -15.94
C LEU A 164 -12.28 -11.07 -15.15
N LEU A 165 -13.46 -11.66 -15.32
CA LEU A 165 -14.66 -11.29 -14.58
C LEU A 165 -14.52 -11.59 -13.08
N SER A 166 -13.73 -12.60 -12.70
CA SER A 166 -13.48 -12.93 -11.29
C SER A 166 -12.84 -11.77 -10.51
N TYR A 167 -12.05 -10.91 -11.16
CA TYR A 167 -11.45 -9.73 -10.52
C TYR A 167 -12.48 -8.65 -10.15
N SER A 168 -13.65 -8.68 -10.78
CA SER A 168 -14.77 -7.79 -10.50
C SER A 168 -15.61 -8.27 -9.31
N VAL A 169 -15.35 -9.45 -8.76
CA VAL A 169 -16.03 -9.95 -7.56
C VAL A 169 -15.46 -9.24 -6.33
N LEU A 170 -16.36 -8.70 -5.50
CA LEU A 170 -16.02 -7.83 -4.38
C LEU A 170 -15.51 -8.63 -3.16
N ASP A 171 -16.13 -9.79 -2.88
CA ASP A 171 -15.71 -10.73 -1.84
C ASP A 171 -15.21 -12.03 -2.50
N ARG A 172 -13.91 -12.27 -2.43
CA ARG A 172 -13.27 -13.44 -3.07
C ARG A 172 -13.47 -14.75 -2.33
N THR A 173 -14.04 -14.72 -1.13
CA THR A 173 -14.47 -15.94 -0.42
C THR A 173 -15.79 -16.49 -0.98
N ASN A 174 -16.51 -15.71 -1.80
CA ASN A 174 -17.77 -16.11 -2.39
C ASN A 174 -17.59 -17.26 -3.41
N SER A 175 -18.59 -18.14 -3.50
CA SER A 175 -18.65 -19.22 -4.49
C SER A 175 -18.58 -18.72 -5.93
N THR A 176 -19.12 -17.52 -6.23
CA THR A 176 -19.02 -16.90 -7.56
C THR A 176 -17.57 -16.67 -7.98
N PHE A 177 -16.71 -16.20 -7.07
CA PHE A 177 -15.29 -16.04 -7.38
C PHE A 177 -14.64 -17.40 -7.66
N SER A 178 -14.92 -18.39 -6.83
CA SER A 178 -14.38 -19.74 -7.00
C SER A 178 -14.80 -20.39 -8.32
N GLN A 179 -16.04 -20.19 -8.76
CA GLN A 179 -16.54 -20.68 -10.04
C GLN A 179 -15.85 -19.99 -11.23
N LEU A 180 -15.79 -18.65 -11.21
CA LEU A 180 -15.17 -17.85 -12.28
C LEU A 180 -13.65 -18.03 -12.38
N ASN A 181 -12.99 -18.30 -11.26
CA ASN A 181 -11.55 -18.51 -11.18
C ASN A 181 -11.15 -19.99 -11.34
N SER A 182 -12.12 -20.91 -11.46
CA SER A 182 -11.84 -22.35 -11.46
C SER A 182 -11.02 -22.78 -12.68
N GLY A 183 -10.00 -23.61 -12.44
CA GLY A 183 -9.23 -24.25 -13.50
C GLY A 183 -8.35 -23.31 -14.33
N PHE A 184 -8.04 -22.12 -13.82
CA PHE A 184 -7.22 -21.11 -14.48
C PHE A 184 -5.81 -21.01 -13.86
N THR A 185 -4.77 -21.09 -14.69
CA THR A 185 -3.41 -20.66 -14.33
C THR A 185 -2.73 -20.04 -15.55
N ILE A 186 -1.78 -19.12 -15.32
CA ILE A 186 -0.97 -18.52 -16.40
C ILE A 186 -0.27 -19.61 -17.23
N ASP A 187 0.31 -20.61 -16.56
CA ASP A 187 0.99 -21.73 -17.22
C ASP A 187 0.03 -22.54 -18.11
N LYS A 188 -1.22 -22.73 -17.66
CA LYS A 188 -2.23 -23.45 -18.44
C LYS A 188 -2.62 -22.70 -19.70
N ILE A 189 -2.83 -21.38 -19.64
CA ILE A 189 -3.08 -20.57 -20.85
C ILE A 189 -1.88 -20.63 -21.79
N LEU A 190 -0.67 -20.50 -21.26
CA LEU A 190 0.54 -20.52 -22.07
C LEU A 190 0.70 -21.88 -22.78
N ASN A 191 0.43 -22.98 -22.09
CA ASN A 191 0.49 -24.33 -22.64
C ASN A 191 -0.63 -24.58 -23.67
N GLU A 192 -1.89 -24.25 -23.35
CA GLU A 192 -3.03 -24.40 -24.26
C GLU A 192 -2.83 -23.55 -25.54
N SER A 193 -2.46 -22.28 -25.40
CA SER A 193 -2.19 -21.40 -26.54
C SER A 193 -1.00 -21.88 -27.39
N THR A 194 0.07 -22.38 -26.77
CA THR A 194 1.22 -22.93 -27.50
C THR A 194 0.85 -24.20 -28.26
N ALA A 195 0.06 -25.09 -27.65
CA ALA A 195 -0.42 -26.30 -28.29
C ALA A 195 -1.29 -25.98 -29.52
N ILE A 196 -2.29 -25.10 -29.36
CA ILE A 196 -3.16 -24.65 -30.45
C ILE A 196 -2.33 -24.04 -31.59
N ARG A 197 -1.38 -23.14 -31.27
CA ARG A 197 -0.51 -22.51 -32.27
C ARG A 197 0.34 -23.51 -33.04
N ASN A 198 0.93 -24.49 -32.36
CA ASN A 198 1.74 -25.54 -33.00
C ASN A 198 0.87 -26.41 -33.91
N ASN A 199 -0.34 -26.76 -33.46
CA ASN A 199 -1.30 -27.53 -34.24
C ASN A 199 -1.73 -26.79 -35.52
N ILE A 200 -2.07 -25.50 -35.42
CA ILE A 200 -2.42 -24.65 -36.58
C ILE A 200 -1.23 -24.52 -37.54
N LYS A 201 -0.01 -24.35 -37.01
CA LYS A 201 1.22 -24.26 -37.82
C LYS A 201 1.48 -25.55 -38.59
N ASN A 202 1.32 -26.71 -37.95
CA ASN A 202 1.46 -28.02 -38.57
C ASN A 202 0.38 -28.23 -39.64
N LEU A 203 -0.88 -27.88 -39.34
CA LEU A 203 -1.98 -27.94 -40.30
C LEU A 203 -1.70 -27.09 -41.53
N LYS A 204 -1.21 -25.85 -41.35
CA LYS A 204 -0.83 -24.98 -42.47
C LYS A 204 0.24 -25.65 -43.36
N ALA A 205 1.26 -26.24 -42.76
CA ALA A 205 2.31 -26.94 -43.51
C ALA A 205 1.77 -28.18 -44.26
N GLU A 206 0.82 -28.93 -43.66
CA GLU A 206 0.13 -30.04 -44.34
C GLU A 206 -0.65 -29.56 -45.57
N ILE A 207 -1.43 -28.49 -45.43
CA ILE A 207 -2.23 -27.92 -46.52
C ILE A 207 -1.33 -27.40 -47.64
N GLU A 208 -0.25 -26.69 -47.31
CA GLU A 208 0.71 -26.18 -48.29
C GLU A 208 1.42 -27.31 -49.05
N LYS A 209 1.75 -28.41 -48.36
CA LYS A 209 2.35 -29.60 -48.97
C LYS A 209 1.38 -30.27 -49.95
N GLU A 210 0.13 -30.57 -49.55
CA GLU A 210 -0.85 -31.19 -50.45
C GLU A 210 -1.23 -30.26 -51.62
N LYS A 211 -1.33 -28.94 -51.38
CA LYS A 211 -1.47 -27.94 -52.46
C LYS A 211 -0.34 -28.08 -53.48
N PHE A 212 0.90 -28.15 -53.02
CA PHE A 212 2.07 -28.28 -53.88
C PHE A 212 2.07 -29.62 -54.65
N GLU A 213 1.77 -30.73 -53.99
CA GLU A 213 1.65 -32.04 -54.63
C GLU A 213 0.55 -32.06 -55.70
N TYR A 214 -0.58 -31.42 -55.44
CA TYR A 214 -1.65 -31.27 -56.44
C TYR A 214 -1.22 -30.41 -57.63
N LEU A 215 -0.56 -29.28 -57.38
CA LEU A 215 -0.04 -28.40 -58.42
C LEU A 215 1.02 -29.10 -59.29
N GLN A 216 1.88 -29.93 -58.71
CA GLN A 216 2.79 -30.78 -59.49
C GLN A 216 2.00 -31.80 -60.32
N PHE A 217 1.07 -32.52 -59.70
CA PHE A 217 0.26 -33.53 -60.36
C PHE A 217 -0.43 -33.00 -61.61
N ARG A 218 -1.04 -31.81 -61.57
CA ARG A 218 -1.74 -31.22 -62.74
C ARG A 218 -0.80 -30.80 -63.87
N THR A 219 0.47 -30.54 -63.57
CA THR A 219 1.49 -30.14 -64.56
C THR A 219 2.22 -31.32 -65.20
N GLU A 220 2.01 -32.54 -64.72
CA GLU A 220 2.59 -33.74 -65.33
C GLU A 220 2.13 -33.94 -66.78
N SER A 221 3.03 -34.50 -67.61
CA SER A 221 2.83 -34.67 -69.04
C SER A 221 1.48 -35.32 -69.39
N GLY A 222 0.74 -34.69 -70.31
CA GLY A 222 -0.57 -35.15 -70.80
C GLY A 222 -1.78 -34.69 -69.98
N LYS A 223 -1.63 -34.37 -68.68
CA LYS A 223 -2.78 -33.99 -67.82
C LYS A 223 -3.24 -32.55 -68.02
N VAL A 224 -2.31 -31.64 -68.33
CA VAL A 224 -2.62 -30.23 -68.64
C VAL A 224 -3.60 -30.13 -69.80
N GLU A 225 -3.37 -30.89 -70.87
CA GLU A 225 -4.24 -30.89 -72.04
C GLU A 225 -5.63 -31.49 -71.74
N ILE A 226 -5.68 -32.53 -70.91
CA ILE A 226 -6.94 -33.18 -70.52
C ILE A 226 -7.80 -32.24 -69.69
N ILE A 227 -7.19 -31.57 -68.71
CA ILE A 227 -7.87 -30.57 -67.89
C ILE A 227 -8.36 -29.42 -68.78
N ALA A 228 -7.54 -28.95 -69.74
CA ALA A 228 -7.91 -27.84 -70.61
C ALA A 228 -9.03 -28.18 -71.61
N LYS A 229 -9.06 -29.41 -72.15
CA LYS A 229 -10.04 -29.84 -73.15
C LYS A 229 -11.39 -30.25 -72.55
N ASN A 230 -11.44 -30.67 -71.27
CA ASN A 230 -12.69 -31.00 -70.59
C ASN A 230 -13.17 -29.83 -69.70
N PRO A 231 -14.27 -29.13 -70.05
CA PRO A 231 -14.78 -27.99 -69.29
C PRO A 231 -15.07 -28.30 -67.81
N LYS A 232 -15.60 -29.50 -67.51
CA LYS A 232 -15.91 -29.89 -66.13
C LYS A 232 -14.65 -30.08 -65.29
N LEU A 233 -13.60 -30.68 -65.88
CA LEU A 233 -12.32 -30.86 -65.20
C LEU A 233 -11.57 -29.54 -65.06
N LYS A 234 -11.67 -28.64 -66.04
CA LYS A 234 -11.15 -27.28 -65.96
C LYS A 234 -11.76 -26.50 -64.79
N ASP A 235 -13.09 -26.50 -64.70
CA ASP A 235 -13.79 -25.79 -63.62
C ASP A 235 -13.47 -26.42 -62.26
N ALA A 236 -13.45 -27.75 -62.17
CA ALA A 236 -13.11 -28.45 -60.94
C ALA A 236 -11.66 -28.20 -60.49
N ASP A 237 -10.69 -28.17 -61.41
CA ASP A 237 -9.28 -27.82 -61.14
C ASP A 237 -9.15 -26.39 -60.60
N GLN A 238 -9.88 -25.45 -61.21
CA GLN A 238 -9.92 -24.07 -60.75
C GLN A 238 -10.50 -23.97 -59.33
N TYR A 239 -11.65 -24.61 -59.07
CA TYR A 239 -12.27 -24.60 -57.73
C TYR A 239 -11.38 -25.25 -56.66
N ILE A 240 -10.66 -26.34 -56.96
CA ILE A 240 -9.70 -26.94 -56.03
C ILE A 240 -8.54 -25.99 -55.74
N THR A 241 -8.00 -25.34 -56.78
CA THR A 241 -6.87 -24.40 -56.63
C THR A 241 -7.26 -23.17 -55.80
N ASP A 242 -8.47 -22.63 -56.05
CA ASP A 242 -9.03 -21.51 -55.30
C ASP A 242 -9.34 -21.91 -53.86
N ALA A 243 -9.93 -23.10 -53.65
CA ALA A 243 -10.19 -23.64 -52.32
C ALA A 243 -8.90 -23.82 -51.53
N TYR A 244 -7.83 -24.39 -52.10
CA TYR A 244 -6.53 -24.49 -51.44
C TYR A 244 -5.97 -23.13 -51.04
N THR A 245 -6.02 -22.14 -51.94
CA THR A 245 -5.54 -20.78 -51.67
C THR A 245 -6.33 -20.13 -50.54
N LYS A 246 -7.65 -20.33 -50.51
CA LYS A 246 -8.50 -19.85 -49.45
C LYS A 246 -8.25 -20.57 -48.13
N THR A 247 -8.13 -21.90 -48.11
CA THR A 247 -7.83 -22.69 -46.92
C THR A 247 -6.49 -22.28 -46.28
N VAL A 248 -5.44 -22.03 -47.08
CA VAL A 248 -4.15 -21.50 -46.59
C VAL A 248 -4.29 -20.09 -46.00
N THR A 249 -5.14 -19.25 -46.60
CA THR A 249 -5.42 -17.90 -46.09
C THR A 249 -6.18 -17.97 -44.76
N ASP A 250 -7.23 -18.78 -44.70
CA ASP A 250 -8.11 -18.95 -43.55
C ASP A 250 -7.34 -19.54 -42.34
N VAL A 251 -6.51 -20.58 -42.52
CA VAL A 251 -5.65 -21.10 -41.45
C VAL A 251 -4.61 -20.06 -40.99
N GLY A 252 -4.14 -19.20 -41.90
CA GLY A 252 -3.27 -18.07 -41.59
C GLY A 252 -3.95 -17.02 -40.72
N LEU A 253 -5.22 -16.69 -41.01
CA LEU A 253 -6.02 -15.78 -40.20
C LEU A 253 -6.24 -16.35 -38.80
N VAL A 254 -6.61 -17.63 -38.67
CA VAL A 254 -6.78 -18.31 -37.36
C VAL A 254 -5.46 -18.31 -36.58
N TYR A 255 -4.31 -18.47 -37.23
CA TYR A 255 -3.01 -18.34 -36.55
C TYR A 255 -2.77 -16.93 -35.99
N GLN A 256 -3.25 -15.87 -36.66
CA GLN A 256 -3.07 -14.48 -36.25
C GLN A 256 -3.98 -14.05 -35.08
N THR A 257 -5.06 -14.77 -34.81
CA THR A 257 -5.93 -14.46 -33.67
C THR A 257 -5.24 -14.79 -32.34
N ILE A 258 -4.42 -15.85 -32.31
CA ILE A 258 -3.69 -16.34 -31.16
C ILE A 258 -2.17 -16.20 -31.32
N ASN A 259 -1.70 -15.10 -31.91
CA ASN A 259 -0.27 -14.88 -32.08
C ASN A 259 0.45 -14.60 -30.73
N ALA A 260 1.78 -14.72 -30.71
CA ALA A 260 2.57 -14.59 -29.48
C ALA A 260 2.42 -13.22 -28.80
N GLU A 261 2.26 -12.15 -29.58
CA GLU A 261 2.10 -10.79 -29.07
C GLU A 261 0.77 -10.61 -28.34
N LYS A 262 -0.33 -11.09 -28.92
CA LYS A 262 -1.66 -11.08 -28.31
C LYS A 262 -1.68 -11.89 -27.02
N VAL A 263 -1.11 -13.10 -27.03
CA VAL A 263 -0.99 -13.95 -25.82
C VAL A 263 -0.18 -13.23 -24.74
N THR A 264 0.98 -12.65 -25.09
CA THR A 264 1.83 -11.92 -24.14
C THR A 264 1.12 -10.71 -23.54
N THR A 265 0.43 -9.92 -24.37
CA THR A 265 -0.30 -8.73 -23.93
C THR A 265 -1.41 -9.11 -22.96
N LEU A 266 -2.14 -10.19 -23.26
CA LEU A 266 -3.17 -10.73 -22.37
C LEU A 266 -2.58 -11.18 -21.03
N LEU A 267 -1.51 -11.98 -21.05
CA LEU A 267 -0.87 -12.49 -19.83
C LEU A 267 -0.33 -11.36 -18.95
N LYS A 268 0.26 -10.30 -19.55
CA LYS A 268 0.70 -9.11 -18.80
C LYS A 268 -0.46 -8.44 -18.06
N SER A 269 -1.62 -8.30 -18.69
CA SER A 269 -2.81 -7.73 -18.07
C SER A 269 -3.31 -8.58 -16.90
N ILE A 270 -3.32 -9.91 -17.06
CA ILE A 270 -3.70 -10.84 -15.99
C ILE A 270 -2.71 -10.75 -14.81
N ILE A 271 -1.40 -10.81 -15.07
CA ILE A 271 -0.35 -10.70 -14.04
C ILE A 271 -0.51 -9.41 -13.23
N LEU A 272 -0.86 -8.29 -13.88
CA LEU A 272 -1.08 -7.02 -13.18
C LEU A 272 -2.29 -7.10 -12.23
N LEU A 273 -3.35 -7.81 -12.58
CA LEU A 273 -4.52 -8.01 -11.74
C LEU A 273 -4.25 -9.01 -10.60
N ASP A 274 -3.48 -10.07 -10.88
CA ASP A 274 -2.99 -11.02 -9.87
C ASP A 274 -2.09 -10.33 -8.84
N ASN A 275 -1.22 -9.41 -9.24
CA ASN A 275 -0.41 -8.66 -8.28
C ASN A 275 -1.24 -7.79 -7.31
N ASN A 276 -2.48 -7.45 -7.69
CA ASN A 276 -3.42 -6.67 -6.89
C ASN A 276 -4.46 -7.54 -6.16
N SER A 277 -4.31 -8.85 -6.20
CA SER A 277 -5.33 -9.81 -5.78
C SER A 277 -5.38 -10.15 -4.29
N ASN A 278 -4.37 -9.77 -3.51
CA ASN A 278 -4.23 -10.23 -2.12
C ASN A 278 -5.19 -9.55 -1.13
N GLU A 279 -6.20 -8.83 -1.61
CA GLU A 279 -7.18 -8.04 -0.84
C GLU A 279 -6.56 -7.16 0.25
N ARG A 280 -5.29 -6.75 0.05
CA ARG A 280 -4.49 -6.09 1.07
C ARG A 280 -3.67 -4.97 0.47
N PHE A 281 -3.83 -3.77 1.02
CA PHE A 281 -3.03 -2.61 0.72
C PHE A 281 -1.99 -2.38 1.83
N VAL A 282 -0.75 -2.07 1.45
CA VAL A 282 0.30 -1.66 2.38
C VAL A 282 0.92 -0.36 1.89
N SER A 283 0.88 0.68 2.73
CA SER A 283 1.47 1.98 2.40
C SER A 283 3.00 1.94 2.43
N LEU A 284 3.62 2.94 1.79
CA LEU A 284 5.01 3.26 2.08
C LEU A 284 5.19 3.65 3.56
N PRO A 285 6.38 3.44 4.15
CA PRO A 285 6.68 3.92 5.49
C PRO A 285 6.50 5.44 5.58
N GLN A 286 5.76 5.89 6.59
CA GLN A 286 5.55 7.31 6.91
C GLN A 286 6.26 7.65 8.22
N GLN A 287 6.81 8.86 8.31
CA GLN A 287 7.48 9.34 9.52
C GLN A 287 6.54 10.20 10.38
N LEU A 288 6.58 9.96 11.70
CA LEU A 288 5.89 10.78 12.69
C LEU A 288 6.68 12.08 12.97
N ASN A 289 6.21 13.21 12.45
CA ASN A 289 6.93 14.49 12.53
C ASN A 289 6.31 15.52 13.50
N GLY A 290 5.20 15.20 14.17
CA GLY A 290 4.50 16.14 15.05
C GLY A 290 3.78 15.45 16.20
N ASN A 291 3.45 16.25 17.22
CA ASN A 291 2.79 15.78 18.46
C ASN A 291 1.35 15.30 18.23
N GLU A 292 0.71 15.80 17.18
CA GLU A 292 -0.60 15.36 16.72
C GLU A 292 -0.50 15.02 15.23
N THR A 293 -1.01 13.85 14.85
CA THR A 293 -1.05 13.42 13.46
C THR A 293 -2.46 13.03 13.07
N GLN A 294 -2.87 13.54 11.91
CA GLN A 294 -4.13 13.19 11.27
C GLN A 294 -3.84 12.50 9.95
N ILE A 295 -4.34 11.27 9.79
CA ILE A 295 -4.26 10.51 8.57
C ILE A 295 -5.67 10.34 8.04
N LYS A 296 -5.95 10.92 6.88
CA LYS A 296 -7.17 10.62 6.13
C LYS A 296 -6.90 9.44 5.22
N ILE A 297 -7.76 8.44 5.33
CA ILE A 297 -7.77 7.25 4.48
C ILE A 297 -9.03 7.35 3.64
N GLN A 298 -8.88 7.32 2.32
CA GLN A 298 -10.00 7.26 1.39
C GLN A 298 -9.86 6.01 0.53
N ILE A 299 -10.95 5.26 0.41
CA ILE A 299 -11.08 4.10 -0.45
C ILE A 299 -12.16 4.47 -1.45
N ILE A 300 -11.76 4.73 -2.68
CA ILE A 300 -12.62 5.23 -3.74
C ILE A 300 -12.70 4.21 -4.86
N PRO A 301 -13.85 4.05 -5.53
CA PRO A 301 -13.93 3.16 -6.68
C PRO A 301 -12.94 3.56 -7.76
N ALA A 302 -12.30 2.57 -8.39
CA ALA A 302 -11.33 2.79 -9.44
C ALA A 302 -11.99 3.29 -10.74
N ALA A 303 -13.22 2.85 -11.01
CA ALA A 303 -14.02 3.29 -12.13
C ALA A 303 -15.16 4.20 -11.65
N THR A 304 -15.31 5.35 -12.31
CA THR A 304 -16.25 6.43 -11.94
C THR A 304 -17.73 6.03 -12.07
N ASP A 305 -18.02 4.97 -12.82
CA ASP A 305 -19.34 4.45 -13.16
C ASP A 305 -19.70 3.14 -12.43
N SER A 306 -18.84 2.66 -11.53
CA SER A 306 -18.96 1.32 -10.93
C SER A 306 -20.09 1.12 -9.91
N ASN A 307 -20.86 2.16 -9.55
CA ASN A 307 -21.85 2.15 -8.46
C ASN A 307 -21.32 1.62 -7.10
N LEU A 308 -20.01 1.48 -6.94
CA LEU A 308 -19.38 0.98 -5.73
C LEU A 308 -19.35 2.07 -4.64
N PRO A 309 -19.55 1.72 -3.36
CA PRO A 309 -19.52 2.69 -2.28
C PRO A 309 -18.10 3.20 -2.01
N SER A 310 -17.95 4.50 -1.88
CA SER A 310 -16.71 5.10 -1.35
C SER A 310 -16.69 5.05 0.18
N TYR A 311 -15.52 4.92 0.77
CA TYR A 311 -15.30 5.01 2.22
C TYR A 311 -14.23 6.05 2.53
N SER A 312 -14.44 6.85 3.56
CA SER A 312 -13.47 7.82 4.04
C SER A 312 -13.45 7.81 5.55
N THR A 313 -12.26 7.66 6.14
CA THR A 313 -12.06 7.75 7.58
C THR A 313 -10.86 8.64 7.90
N VAL A 314 -10.85 9.14 9.13
CA VAL A 314 -9.80 10.01 9.63
C VAL A 314 -9.29 9.42 10.93
N LEU A 315 -8.04 8.96 10.90
CA LEU A 315 -7.29 8.57 12.08
C LEU A 315 -6.64 9.80 12.68
N LYS A 316 -6.94 10.07 13.94
CA LYS A 316 -6.24 11.08 14.74
C LYS A 316 -5.59 10.38 15.92
N PHE A 317 -4.31 10.63 16.12
CA PHE A 317 -3.61 10.19 17.31
C PHE A 317 -2.65 11.27 17.77
N THR A 318 -2.53 11.37 19.09
CA THR A 318 -1.65 12.31 19.78
C THR A 318 -0.58 11.52 20.49
N GLN A 319 0.66 11.99 20.41
CA GLN A 319 1.76 11.37 21.13
C GLN A 319 1.61 11.58 22.63
N LYS A 320 1.71 10.51 23.42
CA LYS A 320 1.78 10.59 24.88
C LYS A 320 3.21 10.90 25.31
N GLN A 321 3.54 12.18 25.52
CA GLN A 321 4.82 12.57 26.11
C GLN A 321 4.83 12.19 27.59
N LYS A 322 5.66 11.19 27.95
CA LYS A 322 5.76 10.67 29.32
C LYS A 322 6.61 11.58 30.21
N PHE A 323 7.61 12.22 29.64
CA PHE A 323 8.55 13.09 30.35
C PHE A 323 8.44 14.49 29.76
N PHE A 324 8.57 15.49 30.63
CA PHE A 324 8.59 16.89 30.22
C PHE A 324 9.69 17.63 30.97
N THR A 325 10.19 18.69 30.33
CA THR A 325 11.02 19.71 30.97
C THR A 325 10.39 21.06 30.68
N GLY A 326 10.39 21.97 31.66
CA GLY A 326 9.80 23.29 31.48
C GLY A 326 10.30 24.31 32.47
N MET A 327 9.91 25.56 32.28
CA MET A 327 10.16 26.66 33.21
C MET A 327 8.85 27.23 33.73
N SER A 328 8.84 27.66 35.00
CA SER A 328 7.71 28.40 35.56
C SER A 328 8.15 29.68 36.25
N MET A 329 7.18 30.59 36.40
CA MET A 329 7.18 31.62 37.43
C MET A 329 5.98 31.34 38.34
N SER A 330 6.21 31.34 39.64
CA SER A 330 5.21 31.00 40.65
C SER A 330 5.26 31.99 41.81
N PHE A 331 4.14 32.22 42.47
CA PHE A 331 4.11 32.89 43.77
C PHE A 331 4.31 31.84 44.86
N TYR A 332 5.07 32.18 45.91
CA TYR A 332 5.27 31.30 47.05
C TYR A 332 4.92 31.98 48.38
N TYR A 333 4.60 31.15 49.37
CA TYR A 333 4.54 31.52 50.78
C TYR A 333 5.49 30.62 51.57
N ALA A 334 6.39 31.20 52.35
CA ALA A 334 7.41 30.50 53.13
C ALA A 334 7.38 30.92 54.60
N GLY A 335 7.68 29.98 55.50
CA GLY A 335 7.73 30.21 56.95
C GLY A 335 9.03 30.84 57.48
N PHE A 336 9.68 31.74 56.72
CA PHE A 336 10.85 32.46 57.22
C PHE A 336 10.46 33.44 58.32
N ASN A 337 11.25 33.46 59.40
CA ASN A 337 10.99 34.28 60.59
C ASN A 337 12.08 35.34 60.76
N ASP A 338 11.84 36.50 60.14
CA ASP A 338 12.70 37.67 60.27
C ASP A 338 12.38 38.42 61.57
N GLU A 339 13.43 38.75 62.33
CA GLU A 339 13.33 39.50 63.56
C GLU A 339 13.59 40.97 63.31
N ILE A 340 12.68 41.83 63.79
CA ILE A 340 12.77 43.28 63.61
C ILE A 340 12.85 43.90 64.99
N TYR A 341 13.86 44.74 65.20
CA TYR A 341 14.07 45.43 66.46
C TYR A 341 14.22 46.93 66.22
N SER A 342 13.58 47.73 67.06
CA SER A 342 13.78 49.17 67.15
C SER A 342 14.48 49.52 68.46
N THR A 343 15.00 50.74 68.54
CA THR A 343 15.62 51.27 69.77
C THR A 343 14.82 52.47 70.23
N THR A 344 14.39 52.45 71.49
CA THR A 344 13.66 53.56 72.13
C THR A 344 14.54 54.21 73.20
N ALA A 345 14.64 55.54 73.18
CA ALA A 345 15.34 56.30 74.21
C ALA A 345 14.43 56.50 75.44
N ILE A 346 14.96 56.22 76.62
CA ILE A 346 14.31 56.41 77.92
C ILE A 346 15.17 57.41 78.71
N THR A 347 14.64 58.61 78.97
CA THR A 347 15.33 59.62 79.77
C THR A 347 14.90 59.52 81.22
N THR A 348 15.86 59.33 82.14
CA THR A 348 15.61 59.34 83.59
C THR A 348 16.55 60.33 84.24
N GLY A 349 16.05 61.50 84.62
CA GLY A 349 16.89 62.61 85.09
C GLY A 349 17.77 63.18 83.97
N THR A 350 19.10 63.26 84.19
CA THR A 350 20.09 63.75 83.22
C THR A 350 20.66 62.66 82.30
N ASN A 351 20.32 61.39 82.53
CA ASN A 351 20.85 60.26 81.76
C ASN A 351 19.83 59.78 80.71
N THR A 352 20.28 59.58 79.48
CA THR A 352 19.51 58.93 78.41
C THR A 352 19.99 57.50 78.26
N ASN A 353 19.10 56.55 78.53
CA ASN A 353 19.34 55.13 78.29
C ASN A 353 18.57 54.67 77.05
N TYR A 354 19.02 53.60 76.42
CA TYR A 354 18.39 53.03 75.23
C TYR A 354 17.92 51.61 75.52
N ARG A 355 16.69 51.28 75.13
CA ARG A 355 16.12 49.94 75.25
C ARG A 355 15.71 49.41 73.88
N LEU A 356 15.97 48.12 73.67
CA LEU A 356 15.52 47.43 72.48
C LEU A 356 14.04 47.07 72.58
N VAL A 357 13.29 47.37 71.54
CA VAL A 357 11.88 47.01 71.40
C VAL A 357 11.75 46.01 70.27
N ASN A 358 11.06 44.90 70.53
CA ASN A 358 10.73 43.90 69.52
C ASN A 358 9.56 44.41 68.69
N GLU A 359 9.82 44.77 67.44
CA GLU A 359 8.80 45.18 66.48
C GLU A 359 8.24 43.92 65.83
N ASN A 360 7.01 43.54 66.21
CA ASN A 360 6.24 42.40 65.69
C ASN A 360 6.93 41.60 64.56
N ASN A 361 7.69 40.57 64.95
CA ASN A 361 8.44 39.72 64.03
C ASN A 361 7.54 39.14 62.92
N SER A 362 8.00 39.19 61.67
CA SER A 362 7.28 38.59 60.54
C SER A 362 7.38 37.08 60.64
N LYS A 363 6.23 36.38 60.67
CA LYS A 363 6.15 34.90 60.78
C LYS A 363 5.99 34.18 59.43
N GLY A 364 6.43 34.83 58.36
CA GLY A 364 6.40 34.30 57.01
C GLY A 364 6.79 35.35 55.99
N GLU A 365 7.01 34.91 54.77
CA GLU A 365 7.25 35.77 53.61
C GLU A 365 6.47 35.27 52.41
N THR A 366 6.05 36.21 51.56
CA THR A 366 5.58 35.92 50.20
C THR A 366 6.63 36.36 49.20
N GLY A 367 6.65 35.72 48.04
CA GLY A 367 7.58 36.11 47.00
C GLY A 367 7.31 35.46 45.67
N VAL A 368 8.23 35.65 44.74
CA VAL A 368 8.20 35.05 43.41
C VAL A 368 9.35 34.07 43.28
N VAL A 369 9.08 32.91 42.69
CA VAL A 369 10.09 31.88 42.41
C VAL A 369 10.07 31.55 40.92
N SER A 370 11.25 31.41 40.32
CA SER A 370 11.40 30.85 38.98
C SER A 370 11.97 29.44 39.11
N LEU A 371 11.30 28.45 38.52
CA LEU A 371 11.64 27.04 38.70
C LEU A 371 11.87 26.36 37.36
N LEU A 372 12.93 25.55 37.29
CA LEU A 372 13.08 24.51 36.27
C LEU A 372 12.34 23.27 36.75
N HIS A 373 11.50 22.71 35.89
CA HIS A 373 10.71 21.51 36.15
C HIS A 373 11.25 20.33 35.36
N PHE A 374 11.47 19.21 36.05
CA PHE A 374 11.74 17.92 35.44
C PHE A 374 10.65 16.97 35.90
N GLY A 375 9.76 16.55 34.99
CA GLY A 375 8.56 15.83 35.38
C GLY A 375 8.23 14.63 34.51
N CYS A 376 7.37 13.78 35.09
CA CYS A 376 6.85 12.57 34.49
C CYS A 376 5.34 12.52 34.68
N LYS A 377 4.61 12.15 33.62
CA LYS A 377 3.18 11.85 33.66
C LYS A 377 3.03 10.35 33.95
N PRO A 378 2.75 9.93 35.20
CA PRO A 378 2.65 8.51 35.54
C PRO A 378 1.54 7.83 34.73
N TRP A 379 1.73 6.54 34.45
CA TRP A 379 0.84 5.75 33.59
C TRP A 379 -0.46 5.43 34.34
N ILE A 380 -1.33 6.43 34.48
CA ILE A 380 -2.64 6.24 35.08
C ILE A 380 -3.62 5.93 33.95
N ASN A 381 -4.26 4.76 34.07
CA ASN A 381 -5.18 4.18 33.09
C ASN A 381 -6.29 5.19 32.70
N ASN A 382 -6.76 5.15 31.45
CA ASN A 382 -7.76 6.07 30.87
C ASN A 382 -9.11 6.14 31.63
N ALA A 383 -9.31 5.31 32.66
CA ALA A 383 -10.53 5.23 33.45
C ALA A 383 -10.65 6.28 34.58
N THR A 384 -9.57 7.01 34.91
CA THR A 384 -9.63 8.05 35.94
C THR A 384 -9.41 9.44 35.35
N ASN A 385 -10.06 10.45 35.93
CA ASN A 385 -9.91 11.88 35.56
C ASN A 385 -8.51 12.46 35.83
N LEU A 386 -7.50 11.63 36.09
CA LEU A 386 -6.13 12.01 36.47
C LEU A 386 -5.11 11.90 35.31
N LYS A 387 -5.57 11.66 34.07
CA LYS A 387 -4.70 11.50 32.88
C LYS A 387 -3.78 12.70 32.59
N ASP A 388 -4.14 13.88 33.06
CA ASP A 388 -3.39 15.11 32.84
C ASP A 388 -2.60 15.54 34.10
N LEU A 389 -2.56 14.69 35.15
CA LEU A 389 -1.73 14.90 36.34
C LEU A 389 -0.29 14.42 36.08
N ALA A 390 0.68 15.21 36.50
CA ALA A 390 2.09 14.89 36.42
C ALA A 390 2.80 15.18 37.74
N LEU A 391 3.88 14.45 37.98
CA LEU A 391 4.79 14.66 39.10
C LEU A 391 6.03 15.36 38.57
N ASN A 392 6.55 16.33 39.33
CA ASN A 392 7.77 17.03 38.95
C ASN A 392 8.71 17.24 40.14
N ILE A 393 10.00 17.36 39.80
CA ILE A 393 11.06 17.83 40.68
C ILE A 393 11.45 19.22 40.18
N VAL A 394 11.70 20.14 41.11
CA VAL A 394 11.92 21.55 40.81
C VAL A 394 13.15 22.12 41.50
N ILE A 395 13.82 23.05 40.82
CA ILE A 395 14.93 23.84 41.36
C ILE A 395 14.93 25.23 40.74
N GLY A 396 15.28 26.25 41.52
CA GLY A 396 15.54 27.57 40.96
C GLY A 396 15.63 28.70 41.99
N PRO A 397 15.87 29.93 41.52
CA PRO A 397 15.97 31.11 42.37
C PRO A 397 14.59 31.63 42.78
N ALA A 398 14.53 32.24 43.96
CA ALA A 398 13.38 32.99 44.44
C ALA A 398 13.77 34.38 44.96
N LEU A 399 12.81 35.29 44.96
CA LEU A 399 12.92 36.63 45.52
C LEU A 399 11.78 36.82 46.53
N ALA A 400 12.15 37.19 47.77
CA ALA A 400 11.19 37.56 48.79
C ALA A 400 10.69 39.00 48.56
N LEU A 401 9.37 39.20 48.62
CA LEU A 401 8.71 40.50 48.54
C LEU A 401 8.46 41.05 49.96
N THR A 402 9.56 41.31 50.67
CA THR A 402 9.53 41.96 51.98
C THR A 402 10.08 43.39 51.87
N LYS A 403 10.20 44.12 52.99
CA LYS A 403 10.74 45.49 53.03
C LYS A 403 12.09 45.61 52.30
N ASN A 404 12.92 44.57 52.39
CA ASN A 404 14.17 44.43 51.65
C ASN A 404 14.07 43.19 50.76
N VAL A 405 14.21 43.34 49.44
CA VAL A 405 14.18 42.20 48.52
C VAL A 405 15.36 41.26 48.82
N ARG A 406 15.07 39.98 49.05
CA ARG A 406 16.08 38.97 49.40
C ARG A 406 16.10 37.81 48.41
N PRO A 407 17.28 37.40 47.92
CA PRO A 407 17.41 36.20 47.12
C PRO A 407 17.29 34.95 47.99
N ARG A 408 16.65 33.93 47.41
CA ARG A 408 16.49 32.58 47.95
C ARG A 408 16.88 31.56 46.89
N VAL A 409 17.27 30.37 47.33
CA VAL A 409 17.37 29.19 46.47
C VAL A 409 16.28 28.22 46.90
N ALA A 410 15.51 27.71 45.94
CA ALA A 410 14.43 26.77 46.16
C ALA A 410 14.72 25.43 45.48
N VAL A 411 14.43 24.34 46.18
CA VAL A 411 14.42 22.98 45.64
C VAL A 411 13.18 22.26 46.18
N GLY A 412 12.58 21.37 45.40
CA GLY A 412 11.42 20.63 45.87
C GLY A 412 10.79 19.74 44.82
N GLY A 413 9.51 19.48 45.00
CA GLY A 413 8.71 18.72 44.05
C GLY A 413 7.24 19.05 44.19
N GLY A 414 6.47 18.67 43.19
CA GLY A 414 5.08 19.05 43.11
C GLY A 414 4.25 18.23 42.16
N LEU A 415 2.98 18.65 42.10
CA LEU A 415 2.00 18.16 41.16
C LEU A 415 1.76 19.23 40.12
N SER A 416 1.68 18.82 38.86
CA SER A 416 1.27 19.69 37.77
C SER A 416 0.08 19.09 37.02
N TYR A 417 -0.87 19.91 36.61
CA TYR A 417 -2.06 19.47 35.89
C TYR A 417 -2.17 20.21 34.56
N GLY A 418 -2.22 19.46 33.46
CA GLY A 418 -2.37 19.98 32.10
C GLY A 418 -1.53 19.22 31.06
N ARG A 419 -1.73 19.57 29.78
CA ARG A 419 -1.01 18.94 28.66
C ARG A 419 0.25 19.71 28.25
N LYS A 420 0.07 20.85 27.57
CA LYS A 420 1.12 21.77 27.10
C LYS A 420 1.37 22.94 28.06
N ASN A 421 0.33 23.24 28.82
CA ASN A 421 0.13 24.40 29.66
C ASN A 421 -0.30 23.85 31.01
N MET A 422 0.57 23.90 32.02
CA MET A 422 0.35 23.14 33.26
C MET A 422 0.30 24.06 34.47
N ILE A 423 -0.79 23.98 35.24
CA ILE A 423 -0.86 24.60 36.57
C ILE A 423 -0.03 23.74 37.52
N THR A 424 0.81 24.35 38.35
CA THR A 424 1.71 23.63 39.25
C THR A 424 1.54 24.06 40.69
N LEU A 425 1.50 23.08 41.59
CA LEU A 425 1.55 23.27 43.04
C LEU A 425 2.76 22.51 43.58
N ASN A 426 3.72 23.23 44.14
CA ASN A 426 4.98 22.64 44.61
C ASN A 426 5.18 22.88 46.10
N ALA A 427 5.68 21.84 46.77
CA ALA A 427 6.27 21.95 48.10
C ALA A 427 7.77 22.16 47.93
N LEU A 428 8.27 23.25 48.49
CA LEU A 428 9.65 23.70 48.34
C LEU A 428 10.34 23.71 49.69
N TYR A 429 11.62 23.38 49.69
CA TYR A 429 12.56 23.77 50.71
C TYR A 429 13.38 24.94 50.17
N MET A 430 13.39 26.04 50.90
CA MET A 430 14.03 27.29 50.52
C MET A 430 15.14 27.63 51.49
N ALA A 431 16.27 28.14 50.99
CA ALA A 431 17.39 28.60 51.80
C ALA A 431 17.76 30.04 51.44
N GLY A 432 18.10 30.84 52.45
CA GLY A 432 18.61 32.20 52.27
C GLY A 432 18.85 32.94 53.59
N TYR A 433 19.35 34.16 53.52
CA TYR A 433 19.69 34.97 54.70
C TYR A 433 18.45 35.60 55.35
N ILE A 434 18.34 35.46 56.66
CA ILE A 434 17.33 36.11 57.50
C ILE A 434 17.99 36.99 58.55
N ASP A 435 17.26 37.97 59.07
CA ASP A 435 17.72 38.83 60.14
C ASP A 435 17.37 38.19 61.48
N LYS A 436 18.40 37.99 62.30
CA LYS A 436 18.28 37.48 63.68
C LYS A 436 18.91 38.45 64.65
N LYS A 437 18.36 38.53 65.87
CA LYS A 437 18.95 39.31 66.96
C LYS A 437 20.40 38.91 67.14
N SER A 438 21.28 39.91 67.20
CA SER A 438 22.67 39.69 67.59
C SER A 438 22.74 39.17 69.02
N THR A 439 23.62 38.21 69.29
CA THR A 439 23.89 37.72 70.66
C THR A 439 24.59 38.77 71.52
N ALA A 440 25.08 39.86 70.92
CA ALA A 440 25.69 40.98 71.63
C ALA A 440 24.67 41.82 72.42
N TYR A 441 23.36 41.66 72.16
CA TYR A 441 22.32 42.49 72.77
C TYR A 441 21.20 41.67 73.42
N ASP A 442 20.91 41.98 74.68
CA ASP A 442 19.74 41.53 75.44
C ASP A 442 18.60 42.59 75.39
N LEU A 443 17.35 42.11 75.42
CA LEU A 443 16.12 42.92 75.41
C LEU A 443 15.82 43.54 76.79
N ASN A 444 16.31 42.92 77.87
CA ASN A 444 16.03 43.36 79.24
C ASN A 444 17.13 44.27 79.81
N THR A 445 18.07 44.74 78.99
CA THR A 445 19.19 45.58 79.39
C THR A 445 19.02 47.00 78.86
N ASP A 446 19.29 47.99 79.72
CA ASP A 446 19.36 49.39 79.34
C ASP A 446 20.81 49.73 78.95
N TYR A 447 20.99 50.26 77.73
CA TYR A 447 22.30 50.61 77.18
C TYR A 447 22.56 52.11 77.32
N SER A 448 23.77 52.48 77.73
CA SER A 448 24.22 53.89 77.81
C SER A 448 24.53 54.50 76.43
N VAL A 449 24.67 53.67 75.40
CA VAL A 449 24.89 54.06 74.00
C VAL A 449 23.87 53.34 73.13
N ALA A 450 23.28 54.03 72.16
CA ALA A 450 22.32 53.44 71.24
C ALA A 450 22.94 52.23 70.50
N PRO A 451 22.37 51.03 70.65
CA PRO A 451 22.82 49.85 69.93
C PRO A 451 22.82 50.08 68.42
N THR A 452 23.93 49.74 67.75
CA THR A 452 24.05 49.75 66.29
C THR A 452 24.15 48.31 65.79
N ASN A 453 23.55 48.00 64.63
CA ASN A 453 23.50 46.64 64.06
C ASN A 453 22.86 45.61 65.01
N ILE A 454 21.62 45.86 65.40
CA ILE A 454 20.85 45.04 66.36
C ILE A 454 20.60 43.62 65.82
N THR A 455 20.52 43.49 64.50
CA THR A 455 20.35 42.21 63.79
C THR A 455 21.59 41.83 62.99
N VAL A 456 21.81 40.52 62.85
CA VAL A 456 22.84 39.91 62.02
C VAL A 456 22.19 38.99 60.99
N SER A 457 22.71 39.00 59.76
CA SER A 457 22.23 38.11 58.69
C SER A 457 22.73 36.69 58.92
N LYS A 458 21.81 35.74 59.07
CA LYS A 458 22.12 34.30 59.22
C LYS A 458 21.44 33.49 58.12
N LEU A 459 22.15 32.50 57.59
CA LEU A 459 21.56 31.55 56.65
C LEU A 459 20.54 30.68 57.38
N ALA A 460 19.32 30.61 56.85
CA ALA A 460 18.26 29.76 57.36
C ALA A 460 17.58 29.02 56.21
N GLY A 461 16.89 27.94 56.58
CA GLY A 461 16.04 27.17 55.68
C GLY A 461 14.60 27.15 56.16
N SER A 462 13.64 27.14 55.24
CA SER A 462 12.22 27.04 55.53
C SER A 462 11.49 26.25 54.45
N PHE A 463 10.37 25.63 54.82
CA PHE A 463 9.41 25.10 53.85
C PHE A 463 8.55 26.21 53.26
N ALA A 464 8.14 26.01 52.02
CA ALA A 464 7.27 26.89 51.29
C ALA A 464 6.30 26.11 50.38
N LEU A 465 5.17 26.73 50.07
CA LEU A 465 4.25 26.27 49.02
C LEU A 465 4.26 27.29 47.89
N SER A 466 4.35 26.81 46.64
CA SER A 466 4.27 27.67 45.46
C SER A 466 3.15 27.26 44.52
N LEU A 467 2.46 28.26 43.96
CA LEU A 467 1.46 28.09 42.92
C LEU A 467 1.90 28.89 41.67
N GLY A 468 1.87 28.25 40.51
CA GLY A 468 2.18 28.94 39.26
C GLY A 468 1.88 28.10 38.03
N TYR A 469 2.60 28.40 36.95
CA TYR A 469 2.30 27.87 35.63
C TYR A 469 3.57 27.49 34.87
N ILE A 470 3.60 26.28 34.30
CA ILE A 470 4.74 25.73 33.56
C ILE A 470 4.57 25.98 32.07
N TYR A 471 5.62 26.52 31.45
CA TYR A 471 5.84 26.54 30.02
C TYR A 471 6.78 25.38 29.66
N GLU A 472 6.24 24.34 29.04
CA GLU A 472 6.96 23.17 28.56
C GLU A 472 7.78 23.50 27.29
N PHE A 473 8.97 22.91 27.18
CA PHE A 473 9.89 23.10 26.04
C PHE A 473 9.60 22.17 24.86
#